data_AF-A0A4Q3AJM6-F1
#
_entry.id   AF-A0A4Q3AJM6-F1
#
_cell.length_a   1.000
_cell.length_b   1.000
_cell.length_c   1.000
_cell.angle_alpha   90.00
_cell.angle_beta   90.00
_cell.angle_gamma   90.00
#
_symmetry.space_group_name_H-M   'P 1'
#
loop_
_entity.id
_entity.type
_entity.pdbx_description
1 polymer ?
#
loop_
_entity_poly.entity_id
_entity_poly.type
_entity_poly.pdbx_seq_one_letter_code
_entity_poly.pdbx_strand_id
1 'polypeptide(L)'
;MNFKSDYLETILRRGNVVSGETTIRDLSVNDDCLTIHFYDGRGMVVQDVASNCCETRYMTCDDDLEHFRGSFLLSVEVRDGGSVEDDNECHDVEFMIVTTNLGSFTIASHNLHNGYYSGFDVVVKPLTKTGVSCL
;
A
#
# COMPACT_ATOMS: atom_id res chain seq x y z
N MET A 1 -24.37 16.68 -6.77
CA MET A 1 -23.36 16.98 -5.72
C MET A 1 -22.13 16.18 -6.10
N ASN A 2 -21.20 16.81 -6.83
CA ASN A 2 -20.05 16.13 -7.44
C ASN A 2 -18.92 16.06 -6.42
N PHE A 3 -18.64 14.87 -5.89
CA PHE A 3 -17.40 14.60 -5.16
C PHE A 3 -16.25 14.57 -6.17
N LYS A 4 -15.74 15.74 -6.54
CA LYS A 4 -14.55 15.88 -7.40
C LYS A 4 -13.32 15.41 -6.62
N SER A 5 -12.75 14.28 -7.03
CA SER A 5 -11.43 14.13 -7.65
C SER A 5 -10.18 14.86 -7.10
N ASP A 6 -10.25 15.71 -6.08
CA ASP A 6 -9.10 16.54 -5.65
C ASP A 6 -8.27 15.89 -4.53
N TYR A 7 -8.81 14.87 -3.85
CA TYR A 7 -8.16 14.28 -2.68
C TYR A 7 -7.01 13.32 -3.05
N LEU A 8 -7.15 12.57 -4.15
CA LEU A 8 -6.16 11.59 -4.62
C LEU A 8 -4.97 12.25 -5.35
N GLU A 9 -5.23 13.33 -6.08
CA GLU A 9 -4.18 14.13 -6.73
C GLU A 9 -3.21 14.74 -5.70
N THR A 10 -3.68 15.01 -4.47
CA THR A 10 -2.85 15.48 -3.35
C THR A 10 -1.98 14.38 -2.74
N ILE A 11 -2.45 13.13 -2.70
CA ILE A 11 -1.75 12.02 -2.05
C ILE A 11 -0.61 11.46 -2.92
N LEU A 12 -0.75 11.47 -4.26
CA LEU A 12 0.12 10.67 -5.13
C LEU A 12 1.02 11.45 -6.07
N ARG A 13 0.82 12.75 -6.34
CA ARG A 13 1.54 13.35 -7.48
C ARG A 13 3.02 13.61 -7.28
N ARG A 14 3.54 13.99 -6.12
CA ARG A 14 4.99 14.20 -5.90
C ARG A 14 5.36 14.19 -4.42
N GLY A 15 5.43 13.00 -3.82
CA GLY A 15 6.23 12.72 -2.62
C GLY A 15 6.13 13.69 -1.43
N ASN A 16 5.01 14.40 -1.20
CA ASN A 16 4.90 15.32 -0.08
C ASN A 16 3.44 15.49 0.40
N VAL A 17 3.23 15.00 1.63
CA VAL A 17 2.37 15.54 2.70
C VAL A 17 0.85 15.48 2.50
N VAL A 18 0.21 14.62 3.31
CA VAL A 18 -1.20 14.78 3.71
C VAL A 18 -1.27 15.96 4.67
N SER A 19 -1.63 17.15 4.19
CA SER A 19 -1.85 18.33 5.05
C SER A 19 -3.23 18.26 5.71
N GLY A 20 -3.30 17.50 6.79
CA GLY A 20 -4.45 17.40 7.68
C GLY A 20 -4.32 16.16 8.55
N GLU A 21 -4.42 16.32 9.88
CA GLU A 21 -4.28 15.27 10.90
C GLU A 21 -5.28 14.13 10.66
N THR A 22 -4.94 13.22 9.74
CA THR A 22 -5.81 12.13 9.37
C THR A 22 -5.50 10.98 10.31
N THR A 23 -6.35 10.84 11.33
CA THR A 23 -6.15 9.87 12.41
C THR A 23 -6.57 8.48 11.94
N ILE A 24 -5.65 7.52 12.04
CA ILE A 24 -5.89 6.12 11.70
C ILE A 24 -6.84 5.52 12.73
N ARG A 25 -8.00 5.06 12.26
CA ARG A 25 -8.97 4.31 13.07
C ARG A 25 -8.63 2.83 13.08
N ASP A 26 -8.32 2.30 11.91
CA ASP A 26 -8.05 0.88 11.72
C ASP A 26 -7.13 0.68 10.53
N LEU A 27 -6.33 -0.38 10.58
CA LEU A 27 -5.42 -0.75 9.52
C LEU A 27 -5.26 -2.27 9.48
N SER A 28 -5.11 -2.83 8.29
CA SER A 28 -4.97 -4.27 8.08
C SER A 28 -4.26 -4.54 6.78
N VAL A 29 -3.41 -5.57 6.78
CA VAL A 29 -2.81 -6.13 5.58
C VAL A 29 -3.38 -7.53 5.40
N ASN A 30 -3.72 -7.86 4.17
CA ASN A 30 -3.94 -9.23 3.75
C ASN A 30 -3.08 -9.53 2.51
N ASP A 31 -3.22 -10.73 1.96
CA ASP A 31 -2.39 -11.23 0.87
C ASP A 31 -2.29 -10.26 -0.32
N ASP A 32 -3.32 -9.45 -0.59
CA ASP A 32 -3.37 -8.60 -1.79
C ASP A 32 -3.35 -7.10 -1.51
N CYS A 33 -3.66 -6.66 -0.29
CA CYS A 33 -3.80 -5.23 -0.04
C CYS A 33 -3.61 -4.75 1.41
N LEU A 34 -3.08 -3.54 1.54
CA LEU A 34 -3.14 -2.73 2.76
C LEU A 34 -4.44 -1.91 2.75
N THR A 35 -5.20 -1.98 3.82
CA THR A 35 -6.37 -1.13 4.05
C THR A 35 -6.13 -0.21 5.24
N ILE A 36 -6.44 1.08 5.10
CA ILE A 36 -6.39 2.07 6.18
C ILE A 36 -7.73 2.80 6.26
N HIS A 37 -8.38 2.72 7.41
CA HIS A 37 -9.58 3.49 7.73
C HIS A 37 -9.25 4.66 8.64
N PHE A 38 -9.89 5.80 8.41
CA PHE A 38 -9.73 7.01 9.21
C PHE A 38 -10.97 7.31 10.05
N TYR A 39 -10.80 8.06 11.15
CA TYR A 39 -11.91 8.41 12.05
C TYR A 39 -12.95 9.35 11.43
N ASP A 40 -12.58 10.12 10.41
CA ASP A 40 -13.50 10.98 9.65
C ASP A 40 -14.37 10.22 8.63
N GLY A 41 -14.27 8.88 8.60
CA GLY A 41 -15.04 8.00 7.74
C GLY A 41 -14.45 7.82 6.34
N ARG A 42 -13.31 8.43 6.03
CA ARG A 42 -12.54 8.14 4.81
C ARG A 42 -11.69 6.88 5.00
N GLY A 43 -11.09 6.42 3.92
CA GLY A 43 -10.06 5.39 3.97
C GLY A 43 -9.36 5.24 2.63
N MET A 44 -8.31 4.44 2.63
CA MET A 44 -7.54 4.09 1.45
C MET A 44 -7.25 2.59 1.41
N VAL A 45 -7.16 2.06 0.19
CA VAL A 45 -6.61 0.74 -0.12
C VAL A 45 -5.35 0.94 -0.92
N VAL A 46 -4.32 0.15 -0.62
CA VAL A 46 -3.10 0.08 -1.40
C VAL A 46 -2.91 -1.35 -1.88
N GLN A 47 -2.71 -1.53 -3.19
CA GLN A 47 -2.69 -2.84 -3.85
C GLN A 47 -1.69 -2.81 -5.01
N ASP A 48 -1.01 -3.92 -5.27
CA ASP A 48 -0.32 -4.18 -6.54
C ASP A 48 -1.35 -4.70 -7.55
N VAL A 49 -1.58 -3.94 -8.63
CA VAL A 49 -2.57 -4.27 -9.65
C VAL A 49 -1.96 -4.76 -10.96
N ALA A 50 -0.67 -5.10 -10.94
CA ALA A 50 0.00 -5.70 -12.07
C ALA A 50 -0.67 -7.02 -12.50
N SER A 51 -0.52 -7.36 -13.78
CA SER A 51 -1.20 -8.51 -14.38
C SER A 51 -0.54 -9.83 -13.97
N ASN A 52 -1.26 -10.68 -13.22
CA ASN A 52 -0.83 -12.04 -12.86
C ASN A 52 -0.84 -13.00 -14.07
N CYS A 53 0.28 -13.14 -14.77
CA CYS A 53 0.44 -14.15 -15.81
C CYS A 53 1.73 -14.96 -15.56
N CYS A 54 1.59 -16.11 -14.89
CA CYS A 54 2.69 -16.97 -14.43
C CYS A 54 3.52 -16.40 -13.27
N GLU A 55 2.90 -15.56 -12.44
CA GLU A 55 3.52 -14.91 -11.28
C GLU A 55 2.73 -15.26 -10.02
N THR A 56 3.42 -15.32 -8.87
CA THR A 56 2.79 -15.35 -7.55
C THR A 56 3.09 -14.03 -6.87
N ARG A 57 2.05 -13.22 -6.66
CA ARG A 57 2.14 -11.91 -6.04
C ARG A 57 1.44 -11.90 -4.69
N TYR A 58 2.05 -11.28 -3.69
CA TYR A 58 1.43 -11.12 -2.37
C TYR A 58 2.09 -10.00 -1.56
N MET A 59 1.38 -9.49 -0.55
CA MET A 59 1.88 -8.50 0.40
C MET A 59 2.08 -9.11 1.78
N THR A 60 3.15 -8.69 2.47
CA THR A 60 3.40 -9.04 3.86
C THR A 60 3.69 -7.79 4.70
N CYS A 61 3.52 -7.91 6.01
CA CYS A 61 3.88 -6.90 6.99
C CYS A 61 4.32 -7.57 8.29
N ASP A 62 5.56 -7.31 8.69
CA ASP A 62 6.15 -7.87 9.92
C ASP A 62 6.00 -6.93 11.13
N ASP A 63 5.52 -5.70 10.91
CA ASP A 63 5.33 -4.70 11.95
C ASP A 63 4.02 -4.91 12.73
N ASP A 64 4.01 -4.50 14.00
CA ASP A 64 2.79 -4.49 14.82
C ASP A 64 1.87 -3.35 14.40
N LEU A 65 0.92 -3.66 13.52
CA LEU A 65 -0.06 -2.69 13.02
C LEU A 65 -0.95 -2.11 14.13
N GLU A 66 -1.20 -2.84 15.22
CA GLU A 66 -2.05 -2.34 16.30
C GLU A 66 -1.43 -1.11 16.99
N HIS A 67 -0.10 -1.06 17.06
CA HIS A 67 0.66 0.08 17.59
C HIS A 67 0.31 1.41 16.90
N PHE A 68 -0.05 1.38 15.62
CA PHE A 68 -0.29 2.58 14.81
C PHE A 68 -1.75 3.05 14.82
N ARG A 69 -2.68 2.33 15.47
CA ARG A 69 -4.05 2.81 15.65
C ARG A 69 -4.07 4.09 16.50
N GLY A 70 -4.82 5.09 16.05
CA GLY A 70 -4.88 6.42 16.69
C GLY A 70 -3.73 7.36 16.32
N SER A 71 -2.75 6.91 15.53
CA SER A 71 -1.69 7.77 15.00
C SER A 71 -2.18 8.65 13.84
N PHE A 72 -1.43 9.69 13.51
CA PHE A 72 -1.63 10.52 12.33
C PHE A 72 -0.80 9.97 11.17
N LEU A 73 -1.44 9.74 10.02
CA LEU A 73 -0.72 9.45 8.78
C LEU A 73 0.02 10.70 8.29
N LEU A 74 1.33 10.59 8.07
CA LEU A 74 2.18 11.69 7.62
C LEU A 74 2.58 11.55 6.14
N SER A 75 3.03 10.35 5.75
CA SER A 75 3.45 10.07 4.38
C SER A 75 3.39 8.58 4.04
N VAL A 76 3.35 8.29 2.74
CA VAL A 76 3.52 6.96 2.17
C VAL A 76 4.57 7.09 1.08
N GLU A 77 5.56 6.21 1.10
CA GLU A 77 6.62 6.15 0.08
C GLU A 77 6.81 4.72 -0.38
N VAL A 78 7.26 4.56 -1.63
CA VAL A 78 7.58 3.27 -2.23
C VAL A 78 9.08 3.26 -2.54
N ARG A 79 9.75 2.17 -2.20
CA ARG A 79 11.19 1.97 -2.38
C ARG A 79 11.45 0.61 -3.00
N ASP A 80 12.40 0.57 -3.92
CA ASP A 80 12.89 -0.68 -4.49
C ASP A 80 13.57 -1.53 -3.40
N GLY A 81 13.13 -2.78 -3.27
CA GLY A 81 13.72 -3.78 -2.38
C GLY A 81 14.75 -4.68 -3.08
N GLY A 82 14.80 -4.61 -4.41
CA GLY A 82 15.67 -5.42 -5.26
C GLY A 82 15.10 -6.78 -5.61
N SER A 83 15.93 -7.56 -6.30
CA SER A 83 15.59 -8.86 -6.87
C SER A 83 16.60 -9.93 -6.46
N VAL A 84 16.12 -11.14 -6.21
CA VAL A 84 16.95 -12.33 -6.03
C VAL A 84 16.60 -13.33 -7.13
N GLU A 85 17.61 -13.88 -7.80
CA GLU A 85 17.44 -14.89 -8.85
C GLU A 85 17.95 -16.26 -8.34
N ASP A 86 17.18 -17.32 -8.57
CA ASP A 86 17.57 -18.71 -8.33
C ASP A 86 17.17 -19.58 -9.53
N ASP A 87 18.16 -20.01 -10.32
CA ASP A 87 18.08 -20.83 -11.54
C ASP A 87 16.97 -20.46 -12.56
N ASN A 88 15.70 -20.72 -12.23
CA ASN A 88 14.53 -20.49 -13.08
C ASN A 88 13.41 -19.68 -12.38
N GLU A 89 13.63 -19.20 -11.17
CA GLU A 89 12.72 -18.39 -10.38
C GLU A 89 13.41 -17.09 -9.95
N CYS A 90 12.67 -15.99 -10.02
CA CYS A 90 13.08 -14.68 -9.60
C CYS A 90 12.11 -14.21 -8.53
N HIS A 91 12.63 -13.56 -7.50
CA HIS A 91 11.87 -12.96 -6.43
C HIS A 91 12.19 -11.47 -6.36
N ASP A 92 11.27 -10.66 -6.88
CA ASP A 92 11.31 -9.21 -6.73
C ASP A 92 10.61 -8.79 -5.44
N VAL A 93 11.14 -7.74 -4.81
CA VAL A 93 10.51 -7.12 -3.62
C VAL A 93 10.46 -5.61 -3.78
N GLU A 94 9.33 -5.01 -3.44
CA GLU A 94 9.16 -3.57 -3.31
C GLU A 94 8.62 -3.24 -1.92
N PHE A 95 9.21 -2.22 -1.27
CA PHE A 95 8.85 -1.81 0.07
C PHE A 95 8.01 -0.54 0.05
N MET A 96 6.82 -0.61 0.63
CA MET A 96 6.03 0.56 0.98
C MET A 96 6.28 0.93 2.44
N ILE A 97 6.72 2.17 2.67
CA ILE A 97 6.92 2.69 4.02
C ILE A 97 5.80 3.69 4.32
N VAL A 98 5.02 3.39 5.35
CA VAL A 98 3.97 4.26 5.85
C VAL A 98 4.47 4.93 7.12
N THR A 99 4.59 6.26 7.08
CA THR A 99 5.10 7.05 8.20
C THR A 99 3.96 7.74 8.94
N THR A 100 4.00 7.62 10.25
CA THR A 100 3.04 8.21 11.20
C THR A 100 3.78 9.05 12.25
N ASN A 101 3.03 9.73 13.12
CA ASN A 101 3.62 10.40 14.28
C ASN A 101 4.08 9.45 15.40
N LEU A 102 3.81 8.14 15.31
CA LEU A 102 4.31 7.11 16.24
C LEU A 102 5.49 6.30 15.67
N GLY A 103 5.95 6.63 14.47
CA GLY A 103 6.98 5.88 13.75
C GLY A 103 6.47 5.41 12.39
N SER A 104 7.17 4.47 11.78
CA SER A 104 6.84 3.95 10.46
C SER A 104 6.68 2.44 10.50
N PHE A 105 5.83 1.92 9.61
CA PHE A 105 5.73 0.49 9.32
C PHE A 105 5.96 0.25 7.83
N THR A 106 6.35 -0.98 7.50
CA THR A 106 6.74 -1.40 6.16
C THR A 106 5.83 -2.51 5.67
N ILE A 107 5.32 -2.35 4.45
CA ILE A 107 4.66 -3.42 3.71
C ILE A 107 5.63 -3.88 2.62
N ALA A 108 5.85 -5.17 2.49
CA ALA A 108 6.62 -5.75 1.41
C ALA A 108 5.67 -6.35 0.37
N SER A 109 5.74 -5.86 -0.86
CA SER A 109 5.13 -6.48 -2.02
C SER A 109 6.12 -7.47 -2.62
N HIS A 110 5.68 -8.69 -2.86
CA HIS A 110 6.49 -9.78 -3.43
C HIS A 110 5.95 -10.14 -4.80
N ASN A 111 6.86 -10.37 -5.75
CA ASN A 111 6.53 -10.97 -7.04
C ASN A 111 7.50 -12.13 -7.30
N LEU A 112 6.99 -13.36 -7.28
CA LEU A 112 7.74 -14.56 -7.68
C LEU A 112 7.37 -14.91 -9.11
N HIS A 113 8.38 -14.96 -9.99
CA HIS A 113 8.20 -15.12 -11.42
C HIS A 113 9.34 -15.89 -12.07
N ASN A 114 9.22 -16.24 -13.34
CA ASN A 114 10.21 -17.04 -14.08
C ASN A 114 11.25 -16.21 -14.87
N GLY A 115 11.46 -14.96 -14.47
CA GLY A 115 12.37 -14.02 -15.15
C GLY A 115 11.81 -13.30 -16.39
N TYR A 116 10.61 -13.62 -16.89
CA TYR A 116 10.04 -12.95 -18.08
C TYR A 116 9.06 -11.80 -17.77
N TYR A 117 8.39 -11.85 -16.63
CA TYR A 117 7.42 -10.86 -16.16
C TYR A 117 7.89 -10.38 -14.79
N SER A 118 8.11 -9.09 -14.62
CA SER A 118 8.74 -8.55 -13.40
C SER A 118 8.17 -7.18 -13.04
N GLY A 119 8.53 -6.67 -11.86
CA GLY A 119 8.13 -5.36 -11.38
C GLY A 119 6.70 -5.32 -10.82
N PHE A 120 6.27 -4.12 -10.42
CA PHE A 120 5.08 -3.86 -9.63
C PHE A 120 4.24 -2.71 -10.21
N ASP A 121 2.93 -2.73 -9.98
CA ASP A 121 2.03 -1.62 -10.26
C ASP A 121 1.24 -1.28 -8.98
N VAL A 122 1.95 -0.70 -8.00
CA VAL A 122 1.36 -0.35 -6.71
C VAL A 122 0.55 0.93 -6.82
N VAL A 123 -0.74 0.83 -6.49
CA VAL A 123 -1.71 1.93 -6.59
C VAL A 123 -2.41 2.19 -5.27
N VAL A 124 -2.67 3.46 -4.97
CA VAL A 124 -3.50 3.88 -3.83
C VAL A 124 -4.87 4.30 -4.34
N LYS A 125 -5.93 3.68 -3.81
CA LYS A 125 -7.33 3.91 -4.15
C LYS A 125 -8.11 4.37 -2.92
N PRO A 126 -9.15 5.21 -3.06
CA PRO A 126 -10.03 5.53 -1.94
C PRO A 126 -10.89 4.32 -1.57
N LEU A 127 -11.08 4.06 -0.27
CA LEU A 127 -12.12 3.15 0.22
C LEU A 127 -13.48 3.81 -0.04
N THR A 128 -14.25 3.29 -1.00
CA THR A 128 -15.64 3.75 -1.18
C THR A 128 -16.55 3.07 -0.16
N LYS A 129 -17.61 3.77 0.29
CA LYS A 129 -18.62 3.28 1.26
C LYS A 129 -19.27 1.96 0.86
N THR A 130 -19.22 1.60 -0.42
CA THR A 130 -19.59 0.31 -0.98
C THR A 130 -18.31 -0.48 -1.16
N GLY A 131 -17.95 -1.28 -0.15
CA GLY A 131 -16.65 -1.93 0.03
C GLY A 131 -15.93 -2.28 -1.27
N VAL A 132 -14.86 -1.54 -1.55
CA VAL A 132 -13.72 -2.16 -2.22
C VAL A 132 -13.00 -2.89 -1.10
N SER A 133 -13.39 -4.14 -0.86
CA SER A 133 -12.49 -5.09 -0.22
C SER A 133 -11.35 -5.36 -1.19
N CYS A 134 -10.18 -5.77 -0.69
CA CYS A 134 -9.17 -6.38 -1.53
C CYS A 134 -9.87 -7.40 -2.44
N LEU A 135 -9.73 -7.22 -3.75
CA LEU A 135 -10.35 -8.03 -4.79
C LEU A 135 -9.33 -9.02 -5.32
#